data_AF-W2J2W4-F1
#
_entry.id   AF-W2J2W4-F1
#
_cell.length_a   1.000
_cell.length_b   1.000
_cell.length_c   1.000
_cell.angle_alpha   90.00
_cell.angle_beta   90.00
_cell.angle_gamma   90.00
#
_symmetry.space_group_name_H-M   'P 1'
#
loop_
_entity.id
_entity.type
_entity.pdbx_description
1 polymer ?
#
loop_
_entity_poly.entity_id
_entity_poly.type
_entity_poly.pdbx_seq_one_letter_code
_entity_poly.pdbx_strand_id
1 'polypeptide(L)'
;MGGGMDQAVACLAQRGVALHLDFSSVPARSMPVNVPDATAGVTFVVANSLVVAEKAVDAVTRFNKRVVECALAAKMIAKKAGIEDWRKITRLVDVQKGLEGSRDGISFRELEKLASTSCPLKEYSMAEIETDLGEPIIELFRGSSLEAAAITVIASASSFKLQQRALHVWGEAERVEQFQTLCTSLAEEVQRSSDHVAVQKQLQSLGDVMSASHNSCKALYECSCPELDALVDAAMSAGALGARLTGAGWGGCIVALVRKAKVTTFMESIRSSYYNERGISSSDAANAMFESAPASGADIYVVMSN
;
A
#
# COMPACT_ATOMS: atom_id res chain seq x y z
N MET A 1 2.06 2.50 -16.30
CA MET A 1 3.37 2.47 -15.61
C MET A 1 3.13 2.47 -14.11
N GLY A 2 3.88 1.68 -13.34
CA GLY A 2 3.83 1.72 -11.87
C GLY A 2 4.53 2.96 -11.30
N GLY A 3 4.44 3.14 -9.98
CA GLY A 3 5.22 4.16 -9.27
C GLY A 3 6.71 3.82 -9.20
N GLY A 4 7.49 4.62 -8.45
CA GLY A 4 8.93 4.46 -8.31
C GLY A 4 9.41 3.65 -7.09
N MET A 5 8.49 3.10 -6.30
CA MET A 5 8.80 2.42 -5.02
C MET A 5 9.74 1.23 -5.19
N ASP A 6 9.40 0.30 -6.10
CA ASP A 6 10.11 -0.97 -6.27
C ASP A 6 11.55 -0.73 -6.77
N GLN A 7 11.74 0.22 -7.69
CA GLN A 7 13.05 0.58 -8.21
C GLN A 7 13.87 1.34 -7.16
N ALA A 8 13.23 2.26 -6.43
CA ALA A 8 13.91 3.03 -5.38
C ALA A 8 14.39 2.12 -4.25
N VAL A 9 13.55 1.19 -3.75
CA VAL A 9 13.98 0.26 -2.69
C VAL A 9 15.05 -0.71 -3.20
N ALA A 10 14.94 -1.20 -4.44
CA ALA A 10 15.97 -2.07 -5.01
C ALA A 10 17.35 -1.40 -5.07
N CYS A 11 17.41 -0.10 -5.36
CA CYS A 11 18.68 0.63 -5.44
C CYS A 11 19.17 1.18 -4.10
N LEU A 12 18.27 1.60 -3.21
CA LEU A 12 18.61 2.38 -2.01
C LEU A 12 18.62 1.55 -0.72
N ALA A 13 18.13 0.30 -0.74
CA ALA A 13 18.00 -0.53 0.46
C ALA A 13 19.35 -0.73 1.17
N GLN A 14 19.29 -0.71 2.50
CA GLN A 14 20.42 -0.92 3.38
C GLN A 14 20.10 -2.06 4.34
N ARG A 15 21.06 -2.95 4.54
CA ARG A 15 20.90 -4.09 5.45
C ARG A 15 20.56 -3.60 6.86
N GLY A 16 19.54 -4.22 7.47
CA GLY A 16 19.14 -3.97 8.85
C GLY A 16 18.16 -2.82 9.06
N VAL A 17 17.83 -2.03 8.03
CA VAL A 17 16.85 -0.92 8.16
C VAL A 17 15.84 -0.95 7.01
N ALA A 18 14.59 -0.62 7.31
CA ALA A 18 13.61 -0.32 6.27
C ALA A 18 13.84 1.11 5.74
N LEU A 19 13.14 1.49 4.67
CA LEU A 19 13.23 2.83 4.11
C LEU A 19 11.85 3.50 4.07
N HIS A 20 11.80 4.75 4.54
CA HIS A 20 10.77 5.70 4.16
C HIS A 20 11.20 6.40 2.87
N LEU A 21 10.40 6.26 1.81
CA LEU A 21 10.67 6.82 0.48
C LEU A 21 9.72 7.97 0.20
N ASP A 22 10.28 9.16 -0.04
CA ASP A 22 9.54 10.38 -0.34
C ASP A 22 9.76 10.80 -1.81
N PHE A 23 8.68 10.77 -2.58
CA PHE A 23 8.63 11.09 -4.01
C PHE A 23 8.18 12.53 -4.31
N SER A 24 8.15 13.41 -3.30
CA SER A 24 7.83 14.83 -3.45
C SER A 24 8.93 15.61 -4.19
N SER A 25 10.14 15.07 -4.28
CA SER A 25 11.30 15.63 -4.98
C SER A 25 11.89 14.62 -5.99
N VAL A 26 12.69 15.14 -6.94
CA VAL A 26 13.52 14.33 -7.85
C VAL A 26 14.99 14.72 -7.65
N PRO A 27 15.88 13.80 -7.28
CA PRO A 27 15.62 12.39 -6.95
C PRO A 27 14.73 12.23 -5.71
N ALA A 28 14.11 11.04 -5.59
CA ALA A 28 13.33 10.69 -4.40
C ALA A 28 14.25 10.69 -3.17
N ARG A 29 13.74 11.19 -2.04
CA ARG A 29 14.45 11.16 -0.76
C ARG A 29 14.23 9.81 -0.10
N SER A 30 15.24 9.28 0.57
CA SER A 30 15.14 8.08 1.40
C SER A 30 15.60 8.38 2.81
N MET A 31 14.86 7.85 3.79
CA MET A 31 15.20 7.95 5.20
C MET A 31 15.14 6.55 5.83
N PRO A 32 16.17 6.10 6.56
CA PRO A 32 16.12 4.85 7.29
C PRO A 32 14.99 4.82 8.32
N VAL A 33 14.33 3.68 8.45
CA VAL A 33 13.32 3.40 9.48
C VAL A 33 13.70 2.11 10.20
N ASN A 34 13.93 2.22 11.51
CA ASN A 34 14.19 1.07 12.37
C ASN A 34 12.87 0.37 12.66
N VAL A 35 12.54 -0.62 11.84
CA VAL A 35 11.40 -1.51 12.10
C VAL A 35 11.73 -2.50 13.21
N PRO A 36 10.76 -2.93 14.02
CA PRO A 36 11.05 -3.88 15.08
C PRO A 36 11.48 -5.23 14.51
N ASP A 37 12.45 -5.83 15.17
CA ASP A 37 13.09 -7.08 14.77
C ASP A 37 13.15 -8.07 15.93
N ALA A 38 14.04 -9.06 15.83
CA ALA A 38 14.22 -10.08 16.85
C ALA A 38 14.61 -9.49 18.22
N THR A 39 15.26 -8.32 18.28
CA THR A 39 15.60 -7.63 19.54
C THR A 39 14.36 -7.11 20.27
N ALA A 40 13.33 -6.70 19.51
CA ALA A 40 12.00 -6.35 20.02
C ALA A 40 11.09 -7.59 20.21
N GLY A 41 11.58 -8.80 19.95
CA GLY A 41 10.84 -10.05 20.10
C GLY A 41 9.86 -10.36 18.98
N VAL A 42 10.02 -9.74 17.80
CA VAL A 42 9.17 -9.95 16.62
C VAL A 42 10.00 -10.21 15.36
N THR A 43 9.33 -10.58 14.27
CA THR A 43 9.92 -10.80 12.95
C THR A 43 8.84 -10.58 11.89
N PHE A 44 9.25 -10.30 10.65
CA PHE A 44 8.33 -10.28 9.53
C PHE A 44 8.37 -11.63 8.82
N VAL A 45 7.20 -12.14 8.48
CA VAL A 45 7.05 -13.34 7.64
C VAL A 45 6.36 -12.93 6.35
N VAL A 46 6.94 -13.34 5.23
CA VAL A 46 6.31 -13.23 3.91
C VAL A 46 5.71 -14.57 3.56
N ALA A 47 4.44 -14.58 3.15
CA ALA A 47 3.75 -15.77 2.67
C ALA A 47 3.07 -15.49 1.32
N ASN A 48 3.24 -16.38 0.36
CA ASN A 48 2.74 -16.27 -1.00
C ASN A 48 1.39 -16.99 -1.11
N SER A 49 0.38 -16.33 -1.67
CA SER A 49 -0.92 -16.93 -1.97
C SER A 49 -0.86 -18.00 -3.05
N LEU A 50 0.23 -18.02 -3.84
CA LEU A 50 0.44 -18.80 -5.07
C LEU A 50 -0.50 -18.41 -6.23
N VAL A 51 -1.25 -17.32 -6.08
CA VAL A 51 -1.99 -16.71 -7.20
C VAL A 51 -1.06 -15.77 -7.95
N VAL A 52 -0.84 -16.07 -9.23
CA VAL A 52 -0.07 -15.20 -10.13
C VAL A 52 -0.95 -14.02 -10.55
N ALA A 53 -0.55 -12.82 -10.14
CA ALA A 53 -1.15 -11.59 -10.62
C ALA A 53 -0.53 -11.21 -11.98
N GLU A 54 -1.22 -11.50 -13.08
CA GLU A 54 -0.81 -11.13 -14.43
C GLU A 54 -0.91 -9.61 -14.67
N LYS A 55 0.03 -8.86 -14.08
CA LYS A 55 0.01 -7.39 -14.02
C LYS A 55 -0.13 -6.71 -15.38
N ALA A 56 0.38 -7.32 -16.45
CA ALA A 56 0.32 -6.75 -17.80
C ALA A 56 -1.01 -7.06 -18.52
N VAL A 57 -1.56 -8.25 -18.32
CA VAL A 57 -2.78 -8.72 -19.01
C VAL A 57 -4.01 -8.01 -18.44
N ASP A 58 -4.12 -7.97 -17.12
CA ASP A 58 -5.26 -7.34 -16.44
C ASP A 58 -5.00 -5.87 -16.10
N ALA A 59 -3.92 -5.28 -16.62
CA ALA A 59 -3.52 -3.91 -16.31
C ALA A 59 -4.67 -2.93 -16.52
N VAL A 60 -5.39 -3.07 -17.65
CA VAL A 60 -6.46 -2.16 -18.05
C VAL A 60 -7.63 -2.20 -17.07
N THR A 61 -8.04 -3.39 -16.60
CA THR A 61 -9.21 -3.56 -15.71
C THR A 61 -8.86 -3.44 -14.24
N ARG A 62 -7.59 -3.61 -13.86
CA ARG A 62 -7.09 -3.57 -12.48
C ARG A 62 -6.18 -2.38 -12.25
N PHE A 63 -4.87 -2.53 -12.52
CA PHE A 63 -3.85 -1.56 -12.10
C PHE A 63 -4.05 -0.16 -12.70
N ASN A 64 -4.13 -0.06 -14.04
CA ASN A 64 -4.33 1.22 -14.73
C ASN A 64 -5.70 1.82 -14.40
N LYS A 65 -6.75 0.98 -14.21
CA LYS A 65 -8.06 1.48 -13.77
C LYS A 65 -7.94 2.23 -12.45
N ARG A 66 -7.23 1.69 -11.46
CA ARG A 66 -7.02 2.37 -10.17
C ARG A 66 -6.25 3.68 -10.32
N VAL A 67 -5.24 3.72 -11.18
CA VAL A 67 -4.48 4.95 -11.47
C VAL A 67 -5.39 6.02 -12.06
N VAL A 68 -6.24 5.66 -13.04
CA VAL A 68 -7.18 6.58 -13.69
C VAL A 68 -8.28 7.01 -12.70
N GLU A 69 -8.83 6.11 -11.90
CA GLU A 69 -9.81 6.44 -10.84
C GLU A 69 -9.23 7.45 -9.84
N CYS A 70 -7.99 7.26 -9.38
CA CYS A 70 -7.32 8.21 -8.48
C CYS A 70 -7.11 9.58 -9.13
N ALA A 71 -6.70 9.61 -10.41
CA ALA A 71 -6.50 10.86 -11.12
C ALA A 71 -7.82 11.61 -11.37
N LEU A 72 -8.89 10.89 -11.72
CA LEU A 72 -10.24 11.45 -11.84
C LEU A 72 -10.77 11.96 -10.50
N ALA A 73 -10.56 11.22 -9.41
CA ALA A 73 -10.90 11.68 -8.07
C ALA A 73 -10.14 12.97 -7.72
N ALA A 74 -8.85 13.03 -8.01
CA ALA A 74 -8.03 14.22 -7.77
C ALA A 74 -8.53 15.44 -8.55
N LYS A 75 -8.84 15.29 -9.85
CA LYS A 75 -9.42 16.36 -10.68
C LYS A 75 -10.78 16.82 -10.15
N MET A 76 -11.67 15.89 -9.81
CA MET A 76 -13.01 16.18 -9.30
C MET A 76 -12.96 16.94 -7.99
N ILE A 77 -12.13 16.49 -7.05
CA ILE A 77 -11.96 17.14 -5.75
C ILE A 77 -11.33 18.52 -5.93
N ALA A 78 -10.27 18.64 -6.74
CA ALA A 78 -9.61 19.92 -6.99
C ALA A 78 -10.56 20.95 -7.62
N LYS A 79 -11.36 20.54 -8.61
CA LYS A 79 -12.35 21.41 -9.27
C LYS A 79 -13.39 21.91 -8.26
N LYS A 80 -13.97 21.01 -7.47
CA LYS A 80 -15.00 21.36 -6.47
C LYS A 80 -14.44 22.14 -5.29
N ALA A 81 -13.15 22.00 -4.99
CA ALA A 81 -12.44 22.82 -4.01
C ALA A 81 -12.02 24.21 -4.54
N GLY A 82 -12.24 24.51 -5.82
CA GLY A 82 -11.91 25.81 -6.42
C GLY A 82 -10.42 26.01 -6.73
N ILE A 83 -9.64 24.92 -6.87
CA ILE A 83 -8.22 25.02 -7.27
C ILE A 83 -8.15 25.44 -8.75
N GLU A 84 -7.49 26.56 -9.04
CA GLU A 84 -7.46 27.19 -10.38
C GLU A 84 -6.95 26.23 -11.47
N ASP A 85 -5.81 25.59 -11.23
CA ASP A 85 -5.13 24.68 -12.16
C ASP A 85 -5.57 23.21 -12.04
N TRP A 86 -6.80 22.94 -11.57
CA TRP A 86 -7.29 21.57 -11.30
C TRP A 86 -7.15 20.60 -12.48
N ARG A 87 -7.17 21.10 -13.73
CA ARG A 87 -6.99 20.28 -14.95
C ARG A 87 -5.62 19.63 -15.02
N LYS A 88 -4.59 20.27 -14.46
CA LYS A 88 -3.21 19.74 -14.42
C LYS A 88 -3.02 18.72 -13.31
N ILE A 89 -3.89 18.70 -12.31
CA ILE A 89 -3.80 17.77 -11.18
C ILE A 89 -4.11 16.35 -11.65
N THR A 90 -3.23 15.42 -11.31
CA THR A 90 -3.37 13.97 -11.60
C THR A 90 -3.11 13.11 -10.37
N ARG A 91 -2.62 13.68 -9.27
CA ARG A 91 -2.33 12.96 -8.01
C ARG A 91 -3.09 13.60 -6.87
N LEU A 92 -3.56 12.76 -5.95
CA LEU A 92 -4.28 13.21 -4.74
C LEU A 92 -3.41 14.04 -3.80
N VAL A 93 -2.08 13.83 -3.80
CA VAL A 93 -1.14 14.67 -3.05
C VAL A 93 -1.05 16.10 -3.60
N ASP A 94 -1.27 16.30 -4.91
CA ASP A 94 -1.25 17.64 -5.49
C ASP A 94 -2.53 18.42 -5.12
N VAL A 95 -3.64 17.71 -4.84
CA VAL A 95 -4.83 18.31 -4.25
C VAL A 95 -4.53 18.81 -2.84
N GLN A 96 -3.90 17.98 -1.99
CA GLN A 96 -3.51 18.39 -0.63
C GLN A 96 -2.66 19.67 -0.66
N LYS A 97 -1.61 19.69 -1.49
CA LYS A 97 -0.74 20.87 -1.67
C LYS A 97 -1.48 22.12 -2.16
N GLY A 98 -2.46 21.95 -3.05
CA GLY A 98 -3.27 23.06 -3.55
C GLY A 98 -4.24 23.64 -2.51
N LEU A 99 -4.52 22.90 -1.43
CA LEU A 99 -5.38 23.33 -0.31
C LEU A 99 -4.60 24.00 0.82
N GLU A 100 -3.26 23.88 0.85
CA GLU A 100 -2.37 24.39 1.88
C GLU A 100 -2.24 25.93 1.86
N GLY A 101 -3.35 26.61 2.18
CA GLY A 101 -3.36 27.95 2.75
C GLY A 101 -3.35 27.96 4.29
N SER A 102 -3.40 26.78 4.93
CA SER A 102 -3.37 26.57 6.38
C SER A 102 -1.96 26.22 6.86
N ARG A 103 -1.46 26.96 7.85
CA ARG A 103 -0.10 26.82 8.43
C ARG A 103 0.19 25.46 9.10
N ASP A 104 -0.80 24.60 9.25
CA ASP A 104 -0.73 23.31 9.96
C ASP A 104 -1.04 22.08 9.07
N GLY A 105 -1.05 22.24 7.74
CA GLY A 105 -1.47 21.17 6.82
C GLY A 105 -2.98 20.89 6.88
N ILE A 106 -3.43 19.80 6.26
CA ILE A 106 -4.83 19.35 6.26
C ILE A 106 -4.92 17.94 6.85
N SER A 107 -5.76 17.74 7.85
CA SER A 107 -5.90 16.45 8.54
C SER A 107 -6.61 15.40 7.66
N PHE A 108 -6.39 14.11 7.94
CA PHE A 108 -7.11 13.03 7.24
C PHE A 108 -8.63 13.16 7.35
N ARG A 109 -9.15 13.60 8.51
CA ARG A 109 -10.58 13.85 8.72
C ARG A 109 -11.13 14.95 7.81
N GLU A 110 -10.35 16.00 7.58
CA GLU A 110 -10.73 17.08 6.65
C GLU A 110 -10.69 16.61 5.20
N LEU A 111 -9.71 15.78 4.84
CA LEU A 111 -9.62 15.15 3.52
C LEU A 111 -10.77 14.17 3.27
N GLU A 112 -11.14 13.37 4.26
CA GLU A 112 -12.30 12.48 4.20
C GLU A 112 -13.59 13.27 3.96
N LYS A 113 -13.77 14.37 4.72
CA LYS A 113 -14.91 15.28 4.52
C LYS A 113 -14.91 15.85 3.11
N LEU A 114 -13.76 16.31 2.62
CA LEU A 114 -13.61 16.87 1.28
C LEU A 114 -13.91 15.85 0.18
N ALA A 115 -13.40 14.61 0.29
CA ALA A 115 -13.73 13.53 -0.64
C ALA A 115 -15.24 13.26 -0.64
N SER A 116 -15.86 13.20 0.54
CA SER A 116 -17.29 12.92 0.70
C SER A 116 -18.18 14.00 0.10
N THR A 117 -17.79 15.27 0.21
CA THR A 117 -18.55 16.38 -0.39
C THR A 117 -18.33 16.50 -1.89
N SER A 118 -17.11 16.24 -2.37
CA SER A 118 -16.75 16.43 -3.78
C SER A 118 -17.15 15.23 -4.65
N CYS A 119 -17.00 14.02 -4.12
CA CYS A 119 -17.28 12.77 -4.80
C CYS A 119 -18.07 11.84 -3.86
N PRO A 120 -19.40 11.95 -3.73
CA PRO A 120 -20.18 11.06 -2.86
C PRO A 120 -19.99 9.56 -3.16
N LEU A 121 -20.27 8.71 -2.16
CA LEU A 121 -19.99 7.26 -2.19
C LEU A 121 -20.90 6.54 -3.18
N LYS A 122 -20.44 6.42 -4.43
CA LYS A 122 -21.12 5.67 -5.48
C LYS A 122 -20.14 5.22 -6.56
N GLU A 123 -20.66 4.44 -7.48
CA GLU A 123 -20.04 4.24 -8.79
C GLU A 123 -20.52 5.35 -9.73
N TYR A 124 -19.59 5.93 -10.47
CA TYR A 124 -19.83 6.96 -11.47
C TYR A 124 -19.76 6.36 -12.85
N SER A 125 -20.74 6.68 -13.69
CA SER A 125 -20.65 6.52 -15.13
C SER A 125 -19.71 7.57 -15.74
N MET A 126 -19.21 7.32 -16.94
CA MET A 126 -18.43 8.32 -17.69
C MET A 126 -19.20 9.63 -17.86
N ALA A 127 -20.47 9.56 -18.25
CA ALA A 127 -21.32 10.72 -18.50
C ALA A 127 -21.50 11.60 -17.25
N GLU A 128 -21.61 11.01 -16.06
CA GLU A 128 -21.69 11.78 -14.81
C GLU A 128 -20.37 12.52 -14.52
N ILE A 129 -19.24 11.86 -14.74
CA ILE A 129 -17.92 12.49 -14.55
C ILE A 129 -17.73 13.65 -15.54
N GLU A 130 -18.07 13.44 -16.81
CA GLU A 130 -17.97 14.47 -17.86
C GLU A 130 -18.91 15.64 -17.59
N THR A 131 -20.11 15.38 -17.06
CA THR A 131 -21.05 16.42 -16.65
C THR A 131 -20.48 17.24 -15.48
N ASP A 132 -19.99 16.57 -14.43
CA ASP A 132 -19.44 17.23 -13.25
C ASP A 132 -18.14 18.00 -13.58
N LEU A 133 -17.30 17.47 -14.47
CA LEU A 133 -16.04 18.08 -14.89
C LEU A 133 -16.19 19.07 -16.05
N GLY A 134 -17.30 19.02 -16.80
CA GLY A 134 -17.64 19.92 -17.90
C GLY A 134 -16.89 19.64 -19.20
N GLU A 135 -16.14 18.55 -19.29
CA GLU A 135 -15.27 18.20 -20.42
C GLU A 135 -15.20 16.68 -20.58
N PRO A 136 -15.00 16.15 -21.80
CA PRO A 136 -14.83 14.71 -22.01
C PRO A 136 -13.63 14.15 -21.26
N ILE A 137 -13.74 12.95 -20.67
CA ILE A 137 -12.67 12.38 -19.84
C ILE A 137 -11.35 12.28 -20.62
N ILE A 138 -11.42 11.91 -21.90
CA ILE A 138 -10.23 11.76 -22.74
C ILE A 138 -9.43 13.05 -22.89
N GLU A 139 -10.11 14.21 -22.93
CA GLU A 139 -9.46 15.52 -23.03
C GLU A 139 -8.71 15.89 -21.75
N LEU A 140 -9.23 15.46 -20.59
CA LEU A 140 -8.62 15.74 -19.28
C LEU A 140 -7.26 15.07 -19.08
N PHE A 141 -6.92 14.08 -19.91
CA PHE A 141 -5.65 13.35 -19.86
C PHE A 141 -4.74 13.63 -21.05
N ARG A 142 -5.19 14.42 -22.04
CA ARG A 142 -4.42 14.72 -23.24
C ARG A 142 -3.07 15.38 -22.88
N GLY A 143 -1.98 14.87 -23.44
CA GLY A 143 -0.62 15.35 -23.19
C GLY A 143 -0.06 15.00 -21.81
N SER A 144 -0.79 14.25 -20.98
CA SER A 144 -0.30 13.80 -19.67
C SER A 144 0.41 12.46 -19.77
N SER A 145 1.24 12.14 -18.76
CA SER A 145 1.87 10.81 -18.64
C SER A 145 0.86 9.66 -18.46
N LEU A 146 -0.42 9.98 -18.22
CA LEU A 146 -1.50 9.01 -18.04
C LEU A 146 -2.36 8.82 -19.29
N GLU A 147 -2.11 9.55 -20.38
CA GLU A 147 -2.96 9.54 -21.58
C GLU A 147 -3.21 8.13 -22.13
N ALA A 148 -2.16 7.34 -22.34
CA ALA A 148 -2.29 5.97 -22.85
C ALA A 148 -3.09 5.04 -21.90
N ALA A 149 -2.90 5.21 -20.58
CA ALA A 149 -3.65 4.44 -19.59
C ALA A 149 -5.13 4.87 -19.57
N ALA A 150 -5.41 6.17 -19.65
CA ALA A 150 -6.76 6.70 -19.70
C ALA A 150 -7.52 6.17 -20.93
N ILE A 151 -6.91 6.21 -22.13
CA ILE A 151 -7.54 5.71 -23.37
C ILE A 151 -8.00 4.25 -23.21
N THR A 152 -7.12 3.37 -22.72
CA THR A 152 -7.44 1.94 -22.59
C THR A 152 -8.47 1.67 -21.48
N VAL A 153 -8.40 2.40 -20.37
CA VAL A 153 -9.37 2.28 -19.27
C VAL A 153 -10.74 2.78 -19.70
N ILE A 154 -10.83 3.93 -20.36
CA ILE A 154 -12.10 4.50 -20.85
C ILE A 154 -12.79 3.54 -21.83
N ALA A 155 -12.01 2.91 -22.71
CA ALA A 155 -12.54 1.96 -23.69
C ALA A 155 -13.11 0.66 -23.07
N SER A 156 -12.77 0.35 -21.81
CA SER A 156 -13.11 -0.93 -21.16
C SER A 156 -13.96 -0.80 -19.90
N ALA A 157 -13.86 0.31 -19.18
CA ALA A 157 -14.53 0.51 -17.89
C ALA A 157 -15.97 0.98 -18.08
N SER A 158 -16.90 0.31 -17.41
CA SER A 158 -18.31 0.72 -17.33
C SER A 158 -18.58 1.76 -16.23
N SER A 159 -17.77 1.74 -15.17
CA SER A 159 -17.94 2.62 -14.00
C SER A 159 -16.61 2.89 -13.29
N PHE A 160 -16.61 3.96 -12.49
CA PHE A 160 -15.46 4.46 -11.72
C PHE A 160 -15.86 4.69 -10.26
N LYS A 161 -15.00 4.26 -9.33
CA LYS A 161 -15.13 4.59 -7.91
C LYS A 161 -14.13 5.70 -7.59
N LEU A 162 -14.61 6.89 -7.23
CA LEU A 162 -13.72 8.04 -6.99
C LEU A 162 -13.41 8.21 -5.50
N GLN A 163 -14.45 8.30 -4.67
CA GLN A 163 -14.30 8.52 -3.23
C GLN A 163 -13.47 7.43 -2.56
N GLN A 164 -13.80 6.17 -2.86
CA GLN A 164 -13.17 5.01 -2.25
C GLN A 164 -11.66 5.01 -2.49
N ARG A 165 -11.22 5.41 -3.69
CA ARG A 165 -9.79 5.48 -4.03
C ARG A 165 -9.12 6.66 -3.37
N ALA A 166 -9.78 7.81 -3.29
CA ALA A 166 -9.27 8.97 -2.54
C ALA A 166 -9.07 8.65 -1.05
N LEU A 167 -10.09 8.06 -0.42
CA LEU A 167 -10.05 7.64 0.98
C LEU A 167 -8.97 6.59 1.23
N HIS A 168 -8.82 5.61 0.33
CA HIS A 168 -7.73 4.64 0.43
C HIS A 168 -6.36 5.33 0.40
N VAL A 169 -6.09 6.15 -0.62
CA VAL A 169 -4.76 6.74 -0.84
C VAL A 169 -4.36 7.65 0.31
N TRP A 170 -5.25 8.56 0.75
CA TRP A 170 -4.93 9.44 1.88
C TRP A 170 -4.84 8.69 3.20
N GLY A 171 -5.73 7.72 3.44
CA GLY A 171 -5.67 6.91 4.66
C GLY A 171 -4.44 6.01 4.70
N GLU A 172 -3.96 5.54 3.55
CA GLU A 172 -2.72 4.76 3.47
C GLU A 172 -1.49 5.65 3.71
N ALA A 173 -1.47 6.87 3.20
CA ALA A 173 -0.42 7.85 3.50
C ALA A 173 -0.37 8.16 5.00
N GLU A 174 -1.52 8.38 5.64
CA GLU A 174 -1.61 8.58 7.09
C GLU A 174 -1.08 7.36 7.86
N ARG A 175 -1.45 6.14 7.44
CA ARG A 175 -0.95 4.90 8.07
C ARG A 175 0.57 4.74 7.93
N VAL A 176 1.18 5.23 6.86
CA VAL A 176 2.65 5.23 6.71
C VAL A 176 3.30 6.13 7.77
N GLU A 177 2.78 7.35 7.96
CA GLU A 177 3.27 8.27 8.99
C GLU A 177 3.06 7.72 10.41
N GLN A 178 1.89 7.12 10.66
CA GLN A 178 1.59 6.44 11.93
C GLN A 178 2.56 5.28 12.19
N PHE A 179 2.81 4.43 11.18
CA PHE A 179 3.72 3.30 11.29
C PHE A 179 5.15 3.75 11.58
N GLN A 180 5.63 4.80 10.89
CA GLN A 180 6.94 5.39 11.13
C GLN A 180 7.05 5.93 12.56
N THR A 181 6.06 6.70 13.01
CA THR A 181 6.01 7.26 14.37
C THR A 181 6.04 6.15 15.44
N LEU A 182 5.26 5.08 15.22
CA LEU A 182 5.23 3.93 16.11
C LEU A 182 6.60 3.23 16.18
N CYS A 183 7.27 3.00 15.04
CA CYS A 183 8.62 2.43 14.99
C CYS A 183 9.63 3.27 15.79
N THR A 184 9.63 4.59 15.61
CA THR A 184 10.52 5.48 16.38
C THR A 184 10.22 5.39 17.88
N SER A 185 8.95 5.51 18.28
CA SER A 185 8.57 5.46 19.69
C SER A 185 8.88 4.11 20.36
N LEU A 186 8.77 3.01 19.59
CA LEU A 186 9.07 1.66 20.05
C LEU A 186 10.57 1.46 20.25
N ALA A 187 11.40 1.96 19.34
CA ALA A 187 12.85 1.88 19.47
C ALA A 187 13.34 2.58 20.74
N GLU A 188 12.78 3.75 21.07
CA GLU A 188 13.09 4.44 22.31
C GLU A 188 12.55 3.70 23.55
N GLU A 189 11.36 3.12 23.49
CA GLU A 189 10.76 2.39 24.61
C GLU A 189 11.57 1.14 24.97
N VAL A 190 12.01 0.38 23.96
CA VAL A 190 12.89 -0.80 24.13
C VAL A 190 14.23 -0.42 24.78
N GLN A 191 14.74 0.79 24.54
CA GLN A 191 15.97 1.28 25.16
C GLN A 191 15.77 1.80 26.59
N ARG A 192 14.64 2.47 26.86
CA ARG A 192 14.39 3.17 28.13
C ARG A 192 13.81 2.28 29.22
N SER A 193 13.08 1.22 28.86
CA SER A 193 12.17 0.54 29.78
C SER A 193 12.33 -0.97 29.76
N SER A 194 12.34 -1.58 30.94
CA SER A 194 12.13 -3.02 31.12
C SER A 194 10.63 -3.38 31.11
N ASP A 195 9.74 -2.40 30.92
CA ASP A 195 8.29 -2.62 30.88
C ASP A 195 7.91 -3.34 29.57
N HIS A 196 7.90 -4.66 29.66
CA HIS A 196 7.47 -5.52 28.58
C HIS A 196 6.03 -5.21 28.13
N VAL A 197 5.15 -4.68 28.99
CA VAL A 197 3.74 -4.43 28.64
C VAL A 197 3.61 -3.27 27.66
N ALA A 198 4.34 -2.17 27.88
CA ALA A 198 4.34 -1.01 26.99
C ALA A 198 4.84 -1.37 25.59
N VAL A 199 5.98 -2.10 25.53
CA VAL A 199 6.54 -2.63 24.27
C VAL A 199 5.53 -3.53 23.56
N GLN A 200 4.86 -4.44 24.28
CA GLN A 200 3.84 -5.30 23.68
C GLN A 200 2.65 -4.54 23.12
N LYS A 201 2.22 -3.46 23.77
CA LYS A 201 1.14 -2.61 23.30
C LYS A 201 1.51 -1.89 22.00
N GLN A 202 2.71 -1.32 21.91
CA GLN A 202 3.19 -0.65 20.69
C GLN A 202 3.38 -1.63 19.53
N LEU A 203 3.89 -2.84 19.79
CA LEU A 203 3.97 -3.91 18.80
C LEU A 203 2.59 -4.31 18.28
N GLN A 204 1.58 -4.38 19.17
CA GLN A 204 0.20 -4.62 18.75
C GLN A 204 -0.32 -3.47 17.88
N SER A 205 -0.06 -2.21 18.26
CA SER A 205 -0.47 -1.05 17.45
C SER A 205 0.15 -1.03 16.04
N LEU A 206 1.41 -1.47 15.88
CA LEU A 206 2.00 -1.67 14.55
C LEU A 206 1.24 -2.72 13.74
N GLY A 207 0.86 -3.83 14.37
CA GLY A 207 0.01 -4.86 13.78
C GLY A 207 -1.36 -4.32 13.37
N ASP A 208 -1.99 -3.52 14.22
CA ASP A 208 -3.30 -2.91 13.95
C ASP A 208 -3.25 -1.99 12.72
N VAL A 209 -2.17 -1.20 12.55
CA VAL A 209 -1.95 -0.36 11.36
C VAL A 209 -1.82 -1.23 10.10
N MET A 210 -1.10 -2.36 10.16
CA MET A 210 -0.99 -3.29 9.03
C MET A 210 -2.35 -3.89 8.65
N SER A 211 -3.12 -4.36 9.63
CA SER A 211 -4.45 -4.93 9.40
C SER A 211 -5.45 -3.89 8.87
N ALA A 212 -5.39 -2.65 9.36
CA ALA A 212 -6.18 -1.54 8.84
C ALA A 212 -5.84 -1.23 7.37
N SER A 213 -4.57 -1.29 7.01
CA SER A 213 -4.13 -1.18 5.62
C SER A 213 -4.70 -2.30 4.75
N HIS A 214 -4.64 -3.56 5.19
CA HIS A 214 -5.25 -4.67 4.44
C HIS A 214 -6.74 -4.47 4.20
N ASN A 215 -7.48 -4.09 5.25
CA ASN A 215 -8.92 -3.82 5.15
C ASN A 215 -9.21 -2.67 4.16
N SER A 216 -8.37 -1.64 4.14
CA SER A 216 -8.47 -0.56 3.16
C SER A 216 -8.18 -1.05 1.73
N CYS A 217 -7.13 -1.86 1.52
CA CYS A 217 -6.83 -2.47 0.23
C CYS A 217 -7.97 -3.37 -0.27
N LYS A 218 -8.62 -4.11 0.63
CA LYS A 218 -9.75 -4.99 0.33
C LYS A 218 -11.02 -4.19 0.01
N ALA A 219 -11.45 -3.30 0.90
CA ALA A 219 -12.77 -2.66 0.83
C ALA A 219 -12.78 -1.36 0.02
N LEU A 220 -11.74 -0.53 0.14
CA LEU A 220 -11.68 0.79 -0.49
C LEU A 220 -10.89 0.77 -1.80
N TYR A 221 -9.78 0.04 -1.87
CA TYR A 221 -9.00 -0.07 -3.10
C TYR A 221 -9.37 -1.27 -3.96
N GLU A 222 -10.06 -2.27 -3.41
CA GLU A 222 -10.46 -3.49 -4.13
C GLU A 222 -9.30 -4.11 -4.94
N CYS A 223 -8.14 -4.22 -4.28
CA CYS A 223 -6.95 -4.84 -4.84
C CYS A 223 -6.55 -6.15 -4.12
N SER A 224 -7.40 -6.68 -3.24
CA SER A 224 -7.20 -8.03 -2.70
C SER A 224 -7.76 -9.12 -3.65
N CYS A 225 -7.71 -10.37 -3.22
CA CYS A 225 -8.41 -11.50 -3.83
C CYS A 225 -8.80 -12.53 -2.74
N PRO A 226 -9.69 -13.49 -3.02
CA PRO A 226 -10.12 -14.48 -2.02
C PRO A 226 -8.95 -15.25 -1.37
N GLU A 227 -7.90 -15.53 -2.14
CA GLU A 227 -6.70 -16.24 -1.67
C GLU A 227 -5.85 -15.37 -0.74
N LEU A 228 -5.65 -14.08 -1.07
CA LEU A 228 -4.97 -13.14 -0.18
C LEU A 228 -5.74 -12.94 1.12
N ASP A 229 -7.07 -12.76 1.03
CA ASP A 229 -7.93 -12.59 2.19
C ASP A 229 -7.85 -13.81 3.12
N ALA A 230 -8.00 -15.02 2.56
CA ALA A 230 -7.90 -16.24 3.33
C ALA A 230 -6.49 -16.48 3.91
N LEU A 231 -5.43 -16.04 3.22
CA LEU A 231 -4.07 -16.13 3.73
C LEU A 231 -3.84 -15.14 4.88
N VAL A 232 -4.40 -13.93 4.80
CA VAL A 232 -4.41 -12.97 5.92
C VAL A 232 -5.19 -13.53 7.11
N ASP A 233 -6.38 -14.08 6.89
CA ASP A 233 -7.20 -14.69 7.94
C ASP A 233 -6.48 -15.86 8.61
N ALA A 234 -5.80 -16.71 7.83
CA ALA A 234 -4.96 -17.78 8.34
C ALA A 234 -3.78 -17.25 9.17
N ALA A 235 -3.11 -16.18 8.72
CA ALA A 235 -2.03 -15.55 9.46
C ALA A 235 -2.51 -14.95 10.80
N MET A 236 -3.63 -14.23 10.80
CA MET A 236 -4.22 -13.69 12.02
C MET A 236 -4.61 -14.80 12.99
N SER A 237 -5.22 -15.87 12.50
CA SER A 237 -5.60 -17.05 13.29
C SER A 237 -4.39 -17.80 13.87
N ALA A 238 -3.26 -17.80 13.15
CA ALA A 238 -1.98 -18.36 13.60
C ALA A 238 -1.23 -17.47 14.61
N GLY A 239 -1.76 -16.28 14.94
CA GLY A 239 -1.22 -15.39 15.95
C GLY A 239 -0.28 -14.29 15.44
N ALA A 240 -0.42 -13.87 14.17
CA ALA A 240 0.15 -12.60 13.73
C ALA A 240 -0.39 -11.43 14.57
N LEU A 241 0.46 -10.45 14.84
CA LEU A 241 0.03 -9.16 15.43
C LEU A 241 -0.75 -8.34 14.40
N GLY A 242 -0.35 -8.43 13.13
CA GLY A 242 -1.04 -7.87 11.99
C GLY A 242 -0.50 -8.44 10.69
N ALA A 243 -1.35 -8.49 9.66
CA ALA A 243 -1.00 -9.02 8.35
C ALA A 243 -1.70 -8.24 7.24
N ARG A 244 -1.04 -8.11 6.09
CA ARG A 244 -1.59 -7.45 4.90
C ARG A 244 -1.00 -7.98 3.61
N LEU A 245 -1.73 -7.83 2.51
CA LEU A 245 -1.16 -8.00 1.17
C LEU A 245 0.03 -7.03 0.96
N THR A 246 0.98 -7.43 0.12
CA THR A 246 2.11 -6.59 -0.29
C THR A 246 2.28 -6.60 -1.81
N GLY A 247 2.79 -5.50 -2.36
CA GLY A 247 2.82 -5.25 -3.80
C GLY A 247 1.46 -4.78 -4.33
N ALA A 248 1.19 -5.08 -5.60
CA ALA A 248 0.01 -4.56 -6.30
C ALA A 248 -1.32 -5.20 -5.85
N GLY A 249 -1.27 -6.42 -5.30
CA GLY A 249 -2.44 -7.23 -4.99
C GLY A 249 -2.98 -8.02 -6.19
N TRP A 250 -4.25 -8.46 -6.09
CA TRP A 250 -4.91 -9.43 -6.98
C TRP A 250 -4.16 -10.77 -7.11
N GLY A 251 -3.49 -11.17 -6.03
CA GLY A 251 -2.55 -12.28 -5.96
C GLY A 251 -1.21 -11.84 -5.37
N GLY A 252 -0.22 -12.73 -5.43
CA GLY A 252 1.10 -12.50 -4.83
C GLY A 252 1.13 -12.76 -3.34
N CYS A 253 1.81 -11.90 -2.58
CA CYS A 253 2.19 -12.20 -1.18
C CYS A 253 1.45 -11.35 -0.15
N ILE A 254 1.45 -11.85 1.08
CA ILE A 254 1.21 -11.08 2.29
C ILE A 254 2.53 -10.86 3.04
N VAL A 255 2.53 -9.86 3.92
CA VAL A 255 3.53 -9.66 4.96
C VAL A 255 2.81 -9.65 6.32
N ALA A 256 3.34 -10.41 7.27
CA ALA A 256 2.79 -10.54 8.62
C ALA A 256 3.86 -10.19 9.66
N LEU A 257 3.46 -9.45 10.71
CA LEU A 257 4.27 -9.19 11.88
C LEU A 257 3.98 -10.26 12.94
N VAL A 258 5.00 -11.03 13.32
CA VAL A 258 4.86 -12.23 14.15
C VAL A 258 5.80 -12.18 15.34
N ARG A 259 5.38 -12.70 16.49
CA ARG A 259 6.26 -12.88 17.64
C ARG A 259 7.38 -13.85 17.29
N LYS A 260 8.64 -13.46 17.50
CA LYS A 260 9.81 -14.26 17.12
C LYS A 260 9.77 -15.65 17.76
N ALA A 261 9.36 -15.74 19.02
CA ALA A 261 9.22 -17.01 19.74
C ALA A 261 8.13 -17.97 19.19
N LYS A 262 7.19 -17.48 18.36
CA LYS A 262 6.08 -18.27 17.79
C LYS A 262 6.22 -18.51 16.29
N VAL A 263 7.32 -18.09 15.67
CA VAL A 263 7.43 -18.09 14.20
C VAL A 263 7.32 -19.50 13.59
N THR A 264 7.93 -20.50 14.23
CA THR A 264 7.86 -21.90 13.76
C THR A 264 6.42 -22.42 13.79
N THR A 265 5.75 -22.28 14.93
CA THR A 265 4.34 -22.72 15.10
C THR A 265 3.37 -21.93 14.21
N PHE A 266 3.66 -20.64 13.99
CA PHE A 266 2.91 -19.79 13.07
C PHE A 266 3.00 -20.32 11.64
N MET A 267 4.23 -20.59 11.17
CA MET A 267 4.46 -21.13 9.82
C MET A 267 3.85 -22.52 9.65
N GLU A 268 3.93 -23.39 10.65
CA GLU A 268 3.26 -24.70 10.62
C GLU A 268 1.73 -24.58 10.54
N SER A 269 1.14 -23.65 11.29
CA SER A 269 -0.29 -23.40 11.26
C SER A 269 -0.75 -22.96 9.87
N ILE A 270 -0.04 -22.03 9.23
CA ILE A 270 -0.37 -21.59 7.85
C ILE A 270 -0.18 -22.73 6.84
N ARG A 271 0.89 -23.54 6.97
CA ARG A 271 1.07 -24.76 6.14
C ARG A 271 -0.16 -25.66 6.21
N SER A 272 -0.67 -25.90 7.41
CA SER A 272 -1.86 -26.71 7.59
C SER A 272 -3.13 -26.03 7.05
N SER A 273 -3.46 -24.83 7.54
CA SER A 273 -4.78 -24.21 7.35
C SER A 273 -4.97 -23.49 6.02
N TYR A 274 -3.88 -23.12 5.33
CA TYR A 274 -3.98 -22.45 4.04
C TYR A 274 -3.51 -23.34 2.89
N TYR A 275 -2.29 -23.88 2.98
CA TYR A 275 -1.67 -24.60 1.88
C TYR A 275 -2.23 -26.02 1.74
N ASN A 276 -2.19 -26.83 2.81
CA ASN A 276 -2.65 -28.22 2.76
C ASN A 276 -4.15 -28.33 2.49
N GLU A 277 -4.97 -27.47 3.11
CA GLU A 277 -6.43 -27.43 2.88
C GLU A 277 -6.80 -27.13 1.41
N ARG A 278 -5.91 -26.46 0.67
CA ARG A 278 -6.06 -26.16 -0.77
C ARG A 278 -5.40 -27.19 -1.68
N GLY A 279 -4.86 -28.29 -1.13
CA GLY A 279 -4.19 -29.33 -1.90
C GLY A 279 -2.83 -28.92 -2.48
N ILE A 280 -2.21 -27.87 -1.94
CA ILE A 280 -0.88 -27.41 -2.38
C ILE A 280 0.18 -28.38 -1.86
N SER A 281 1.11 -28.78 -2.72
CA SER A 281 2.14 -29.77 -2.37
C SER A 281 3.08 -29.25 -1.27
N SER A 282 3.63 -30.15 -0.46
CA SER A 282 4.59 -29.77 0.60
C SER A 282 5.83 -29.05 0.04
N SER A 283 6.27 -29.40 -1.18
CA SER A 283 7.39 -28.74 -1.85
C SER A 283 7.06 -27.30 -2.26
N ASP A 284 5.86 -27.06 -2.79
CA ASP A 284 5.44 -25.71 -3.20
C ASP A 284 5.20 -24.85 -1.95
N ALA A 285 4.56 -25.42 -0.92
CA ALA A 285 4.32 -24.75 0.35
C ALA A 285 5.62 -24.41 1.10
N ALA A 286 6.68 -25.22 0.95
CA ALA A 286 7.97 -24.98 1.60
C ALA A 286 8.63 -23.69 1.11
N ASN A 287 8.51 -23.36 -0.17
CA ASN A 287 9.07 -22.15 -0.78
C ASN A 287 8.11 -20.96 -0.75
N ALA A 288 6.84 -21.18 -0.41
CA ALA A 288 5.82 -20.15 -0.39
C ALA A 288 5.91 -19.21 0.82
N MET A 289 6.69 -19.53 1.85
CA MET A 289 6.73 -18.74 3.08
C MET A 289 8.12 -18.72 3.74
N PHE A 290 8.57 -17.53 4.15
CA PHE A 290 9.89 -17.33 4.76
C PHE A 290 9.91 -16.14 5.73
N GLU A 291 10.78 -16.21 6.74
CA GLU A 291 11.14 -15.05 7.55
C GLU A 291 11.93 -14.05 6.71
N SER A 292 11.65 -12.76 6.87
CA SER A 292 12.32 -11.69 6.14
C SER A 292 12.82 -10.60 7.08
N ALA A 293 13.99 -10.06 6.74
CA ALA A 293 14.59 -8.91 7.39
C ALA A 293 15.14 -7.96 6.32
N PRO A 294 15.28 -6.66 6.60
CA PRO A 294 15.77 -5.70 5.62
C PRO A 294 17.18 -6.07 5.09
N ALA A 295 17.29 -6.21 3.77
CA ALA A 295 18.49 -6.62 3.07
C ALA A 295 19.17 -5.44 2.35
N SER A 296 20.40 -5.65 1.87
CA SER A 296 21.09 -4.68 1.01
C SER A 296 20.36 -4.53 -0.34
N GLY A 297 20.44 -3.34 -0.93
CA GLY A 297 20.01 -3.09 -2.30
C GLY A 297 20.97 -3.69 -3.34
N ALA A 298 20.83 -3.23 -4.59
CA ALA A 298 21.64 -3.65 -5.72
C ALA A 298 23.14 -3.39 -5.48
N ASP A 299 23.96 -4.38 -5.81
CA ASP A 299 25.41 -4.35 -5.62
C ASP A 299 26.14 -4.99 -6.81
N ILE A 300 27.39 -4.60 -7.04
CA ILE A 300 28.23 -5.11 -8.13
C ILE A 300 29.32 -6.00 -7.53
N TYR A 301 29.26 -7.30 -7.82
CA TYR A 301 30.29 -8.25 -7.43
C TYR A 301 31.41 -8.28 -8.48
N VAL A 302 32.58 -7.76 -8.13
CA VAL A 302 33.78 -7.83 -8.99
C VAL A 302 34.53 -9.12 -8.70
N VAL A 303 34.53 -10.05 -9.66
CA VAL A 303 35.35 -11.26 -9.59
C VAL A 303 36.77 -10.90 -10.01
N MET A 304 37.72 -10.94 -9.06
CA MET A 304 39.13 -10.78 -9.40
C MET A 304 39.66 -12.11 -9.96
N SER A 305 40.19 -12.08 -11.18
CA SER A 305 40.95 -13.19 -11.74
C SER A 305 42.32 -13.25 -11.06
N ASN A 306 42.67 -14.41 -10.49
CA ASN A 306 44.02 -14.70 -10.01
C ASN A 306 45.00 -14.83 -11.18
#